data_AF-A0A3D2X573-F1
#
_entry.id   AF-A0A3D2X573-F1
#
_cell.length_a   1.000
_cell.length_b   1.000
_cell.length_c   1.000
_cell.angle_alpha   90.00
_cell.angle_beta   90.00
_cell.angle_gamma   90.00
#
_symmetry.space_group_name_H-M   'P 1'
#
loop_
_entity.id
_entity.type
_entity.pdbx_description
1 polymer ?
#
loop_
_entity_poly.entity_id
_entity_poly.type
_entity_poly.pdbx_seq_one_letter_code
_entity_poly.pdbx_strand_id
1 'polypeptide(L)'
;MEKKLIKKLLKATGVKEGELILLHFWGEDKDRTILHDFATQVAALGATPFEVTQSRTVNRELFSEAKDSCFNERYFQIFKEFDAVIDLFSYQPVVIGGSLSEEAMQNYRRYMSGLFGTLMKAKRFTQLRIPTEENAKAFSMEPQEFIERMTCAYDVDYDNIRLRGEEKIEELKQTKKAILHTGEKETLTIEYENREWFNDAGEGDLPCGEIYIAPLENKTEGTMYFETLYLDDLPACNQVTLTIMGGKVVDSSHDLVKNYLMDLPESGRVVCEFGIGLNPKIKGLTGCTVLDEKMDGTVHIAIGANHMFGGVNEAPMHIDLVGVATIDYK
;
A
#
# COMPACT_ATOMS: atom_id res chain seq x y z
N MET A 1 14.54 6.11 12.95
CA MET A 1 13.49 5.45 13.79
C MET A 1 14.15 4.88 15.03
N GLU A 2 13.46 4.89 16.17
CA GLU A 2 14.01 4.30 17.39
C GLU A 2 13.93 2.76 17.38
N LYS A 3 14.94 2.08 17.94
CA LYS A 3 14.99 0.61 18.02
C LYS A 3 13.77 -0.01 18.70
N LYS A 4 13.19 0.67 19.69
CA LYS A 4 11.97 0.21 20.37
C LYS A 4 10.78 0.14 19.41
N LEU A 5 10.62 1.15 18.55
CA LEU A 5 9.57 1.18 17.54
C LEU A 5 9.81 0.10 16.47
N ILE A 6 11.05 -0.05 16.01
CA ILE A 6 11.43 -1.11 15.06
C ILE A 6 11.06 -2.49 15.61
N LYS A 7 11.40 -2.78 16.88
CA LYS A 7 11.04 -4.06 17.51
C LYS A 7 9.52 -4.27 17.59
N LYS A 8 8.76 -3.20 17.82
CA LYS A 8 7.29 -3.23 17.84
C LYS A 8 6.73 -3.59 16.46
N LEU A 9 7.22 -2.94 15.42
CA LEU A 9 6.86 -3.21 14.02
C LEU A 9 7.14 -4.65 13.62
N LEU A 10 8.36 -5.14 13.89
CA LEU A 10 8.75 -6.52 13.58
C LEU A 10 7.88 -7.58 14.29
N LYS A 11 7.40 -7.28 15.51
CA LYS A 11 6.44 -8.16 16.19
C LYS A 11 5.08 -8.14 15.49
N ALA A 12 4.63 -6.97 15.04
CA ALA A 12 3.37 -6.81 14.33
C ALA A 12 3.37 -7.58 13.00
N THR A 13 4.50 -7.64 12.29
CA THR A 13 4.64 -8.46 11.06
C THR A 13 4.68 -9.96 11.31
N GLY A 14 4.62 -10.39 12.58
CA GLY A 14 4.55 -11.79 12.97
C GLY A 14 5.88 -12.52 12.94
N VAL A 15 7.03 -11.83 13.04
CA VAL A 15 8.35 -12.46 13.20
C VAL A 15 8.39 -13.33 14.46
N LYS A 16 8.85 -14.58 14.31
CA LYS A 16 8.96 -15.58 15.38
C LYS A 16 10.39 -16.11 15.50
N GLU A 17 10.70 -16.63 16.69
CA GLU A 17 11.97 -17.29 16.97
C GLU A 17 12.23 -18.46 15.98
N GLY A 18 13.47 -18.56 15.50
CA GLY A 18 13.91 -19.62 14.59
C GLY A 18 13.63 -19.37 13.10
N GLU A 19 12.87 -18.34 12.74
CA GLU A 19 12.58 -18.02 11.33
C GLU A 19 13.77 -17.37 10.62
N LEU A 20 13.88 -17.63 9.32
CA LEU A 20 14.82 -16.94 8.43
C LEU A 20 14.13 -15.77 7.73
N ILE A 21 14.55 -14.54 8.05
CA ILE A 21 13.88 -13.31 7.63
C ILE A 21 14.73 -12.55 6.61
N LEU A 22 14.18 -12.31 5.43
CA LEU A 22 14.79 -11.40 4.46
C LEU A 22 14.43 -9.95 4.81
N LEU A 23 15.45 -9.15 5.10
CA LEU A 23 15.34 -7.69 5.16
C LEU A 23 15.76 -7.14 3.79
N HIS A 24 14.77 -6.86 2.96
CA HIS A 24 14.97 -6.32 1.63
C HIS A 24 14.90 -4.78 1.70
N PHE A 25 15.97 -4.07 1.38
CA PHE A 25 16.11 -2.66 1.70
C PHE A 25 16.33 -1.79 0.47
N TRP A 26 15.41 -0.88 0.20
CA TRP A 26 15.54 0.13 -0.84
C TRP A 26 16.13 1.39 -0.23
N GLY A 27 17.46 1.49 -0.27
CA GLY A 27 18.21 2.61 0.27
C GLY A 27 19.63 2.67 -0.26
N GLU A 28 20.29 3.82 -0.07
CA GLU A 28 21.71 3.98 -0.43
C GLU A 28 22.62 3.46 0.69
N ASP A 29 23.92 3.30 0.40
CA ASP A 29 24.89 2.83 1.41
C ASP A 29 24.95 3.71 2.66
N LYS A 30 24.72 5.02 2.49
CA LYS A 30 24.64 5.99 3.60
C LYS A 30 23.47 5.71 4.56
N ASP A 31 22.45 5.00 4.12
CA ASP A 31 21.20 4.74 4.86
C ASP A 31 21.23 3.36 5.55
N ARG A 32 22.29 2.57 5.40
CA ARG A 32 22.40 1.19 5.91
C ARG A 32 22.33 1.06 7.42
N THR A 33 22.56 2.14 8.17
CA THR A 33 22.35 2.14 9.63
C THR A 33 20.91 1.77 9.98
N ILE A 34 19.93 2.18 9.17
CA ILE A 34 18.52 1.80 9.33
C ILE A 34 18.35 0.29 9.16
N LEU A 35 18.90 -0.28 8.09
CA LEU A 35 18.86 -1.72 7.82
C LEU A 35 19.49 -2.53 8.98
N HIS A 36 20.64 -2.10 9.47
CA HIS A 36 21.29 -2.75 10.60
C HIS A 36 20.47 -2.65 11.89
N ASP A 37 19.78 -1.54 12.13
CA ASP A 37 18.86 -1.44 13.27
C ASP A 37 17.72 -2.45 13.16
N PHE A 38 17.13 -2.65 11.97
CA PHE A 38 16.16 -3.73 11.73
C PHE A 38 16.76 -5.12 11.96
N ALA A 39 17.94 -5.40 11.39
CA ALA A 39 18.61 -6.70 11.56
C ALA A 39 18.88 -7.02 13.03
N THR A 40 19.36 -6.05 13.81
CA THR A 40 19.58 -6.26 15.26
C THR A 40 18.28 -6.54 16.01
N GLN A 41 17.16 -5.93 15.61
CA GLN A 41 15.87 -6.19 16.26
C GLN A 41 15.25 -7.53 15.83
N VAL A 42 15.46 -7.98 14.59
CA VAL A 42 15.11 -9.34 14.15
C VAL A 42 15.86 -10.37 15.00
N ALA A 43 17.18 -10.21 15.15
CA ALA A 43 17.99 -11.07 16.02
C ALA A 43 17.52 -11.02 17.48
N ALA A 44 17.13 -9.85 17.98
CA ALA A 44 16.58 -9.68 19.33
C ALA A 44 15.18 -10.31 19.54
N LEU A 45 14.53 -10.78 18.48
CA LEU A 45 13.31 -11.61 18.51
C LEU A 45 13.61 -13.11 18.34
N GLY A 46 14.89 -13.49 18.24
CA GLY A 46 15.31 -14.89 18.06
C GLY A 46 15.24 -15.40 16.63
N ALA A 47 15.01 -14.52 15.65
CA ALA A 47 15.00 -14.84 14.22
C ALA A 47 16.36 -14.53 13.57
N THR A 48 16.62 -15.10 12.39
CA THR A 48 17.87 -14.88 11.64
C THR A 48 17.65 -13.82 10.56
N PRO A 49 18.26 -12.63 10.65
CA PRO A 49 18.17 -11.63 9.60
C PRO A 49 19.11 -11.97 8.43
N PHE A 50 18.64 -11.75 7.21
CA PHE A 50 19.45 -11.73 6.00
C PHE A 50 19.21 -10.41 5.26
N GLU A 51 20.26 -9.64 5.06
CA GLU A 51 20.18 -8.30 4.48
C GLU A 51 20.40 -8.32 2.96
N VAL A 52 19.50 -7.71 2.18
CA VAL A 52 19.70 -7.45 0.75
C VAL A 52 19.34 -5.99 0.46
N THR A 53 20.27 -5.25 -0.14
CA THR A 53 20.08 -3.83 -0.44
C THR A 53 19.88 -3.60 -1.94
N GLN A 54 18.90 -2.77 -2.30
CA GLN A 54 18.63 -2.23 -3.63
C GLN A 54 18.96 -0.73 -3.66
N SER A 55 20.25 -0.40 -3.79
CA SER A 55 20.69 0.99 -3.98
C SER A 55 20.44 1.41 -5.43
N ARG A 56 19.87 2.61 -5.64
CA ARG A 56 19.70 3.16 -6.99
C ARG A 56 21.05 3.36 -7.68
N THR A 57 22.04 3.81 -6.93
CA THR A 57 23.40 4.04 -7.44
C THR A 57 24.10 2.75 -7.83
N VAL A 58 24.10 1.75 -6.94
CA VAL A 58 24.71 0.44 -7.20
C VAL A 58 23.96 -0.29 -8.30
N ASN A 59 22.62 -0.30 -8.30
CA ASN A 59 21.84 -0.93 -9.36
C ASN A 59 22.12 -0.29 -10.72
N ARG A 60 22.25 1.04 -10.79
CA ARG A 60 22.64 1.71 -12.04
C ARG A 60 23.99 1.22 -12.56
N GLU A 61 25.02 1.21 -11.72
CA GLU A 61 26.36 0.75 -12.11
C GLU A 61 26.39 -0.75 -12.45
N LEU A 62 25.63 -1.55 -11.71
CA LEU A 62 25.52 -2.98 -11.95
C LEU A 62 24.84 -3.27 -13.29
N PHE A 63 23.70 -2.62 -13.57
CA PHE A 63 22.94 -2.85 -14.79
C PHE A 63 23.53 -2.18 -16.03
N SER A 64 24.45 -1.20 -15.89
CA SER A 64 25.24 -0.74 -17.03
C SER A 64 26.23 -1.81 -17.54
N GLU A 65 26.63 -2.75 -16.69
CA GLU A 65 27.59 -3.82 -17.03
C GLU A 65 26.95 -5.23 -17.08
N ALA A 66 25.76 -5.38 -16.50
CA ALA A 66 25.09 -6.67 -16.39
C ALA A 66 24.70 -7.23 -17.76
N LYS A 67 25.04 -8.51 -17.97
CA LYS A 67 24.59 -9.28 -19.13
C LYS A 67 23.29 -9.99 -18.80
N ASP A 68 22.54 -10.35 -19.85
CA ASP A 68 21.28 -11.10 -19.74
C ASP A 68 21.37 -12.39 -18.91
N SER A 69 22.55 -13.00 -18.82
CA SER A 69 22.79 -14.24 -18.09
C SER A 69 22.97 -14.09 -16.58
N CYS A 70 23.15 -12.87 -16.05
CA CYS A 70 23.53 -12.62 -14.65
C CYS A 70 22.42 -13.03 -13.65
N PHE A 71 21.16 -12.66 -13.92
CA PHE A 71 20.03 -12.87 -13.01
C PHE A 71 19.02 -13.87 -13.61
N ASN A 72 19.43 -15.12 -13.70
CA ASN A 72 18.56 -16.21 -14.15
C ASN A 72 17.76 -16.82 -12.96
N GLU A 73 16.90 -17.80 -13.25
CA GLU A 73 16.02 -18.46 -12.25
C GLU A 73 16.76 -18.93 -10.99
N ARG A 74 18.03 -19.36 -11.09
CA ARG A 74 18.82 -19.81 -9.93
C ARG A 74 19.02 -18.68 -8.91
N TYR A 75 19.18 -17.44 -9.37
CA TYR A 75 19.30 -16.28 -8.49
C TYR A 75 18.00 -16.09 -7.70
N PHE A 76 16.85 -16.12 -8.37
CA PHE A 76 15.56 -15.91 -7.73
C PHE A 76 15.18 -17.05 -6.78
N GLN A 77 15.59 -18.28 -7.06
CA GLN A 77 15.33 -19.43 -6.18
C GLN A 77 15.89 -19.25 -4.76
N ILE A 78 16.96 -18.47 -4.57
CA ILE A 78 17.53 -18.19 -3.24
C ILE A 78 16.48 -17.53 -2.33
N PHE A 79 15.61 -16.68 -2.89
CA PHE A 79 14.60 -15.97 -2.10
C PHE A 79 13.44 -16.85 -1.64
N LYS A 80 13.31 -18.08 -2.17
CA LYS A 80 12.25 -19.02 -1.77
C LYS A 80 12.53 -19.71 -0.44
N GLU A 81 13.77 -19.60 0.07
CA GLU A 81 14.21 -20.22 1.32
C GLU A 81 13.86 -19.37 2.56
N PHE A 82 13.41 -18.12 2.39
CA PHE A 82 13.03 -17.24 3.50
C PHE A 82 11.62 -17.53 3.98
N ASP A 83 11.43 -17.54 5.31
CA ASP A 83 10.11 -17.72 5.92
C ASP A 83 9.25 -16.46 5.77
N ALA A 84 9.87 -15.28 5.81
CA ALA A 84 9.21 -14.00 5.61
C ALA A 84 10.14 -12.98 4.97
N VAL A 85 9.53 -12.02 4.27
CA VAL A 85 10.18 -10.87 3.66
C VAL A 85 9.65 -9.60 4.31
N ILE A 86 10.56 -8.73 4.72
CA ILE A 86 10.24 -7.37 5.17
C ILE A 86 10.95 -6.42 4.21
N ASP A 87 10.13 -5.76 3.38
CA ASP A 87 10.55 -4.86 2.31
C ASP A 87 10.53 -3.42 2.83
N LEU A 88 11.71 -2.84 3.01
CA LEU A 88 11.96 -1.59 3.70
C LEU A 88 12.25 -0.48 2.68
N PHE A 89 11.38 0.53 2.59
CA PHE A 89 11.50 1.62 1.63
C PHE A 89 12.05 2.90 2.26
N SER A 90 13.32 3.23 2.06
CA SER A 90 13.84 4.57 2.39
C SER A 90 13.56 5.60 1.29
N TYR A 91 13.14 5.13 0.11
CA TYR A 91 12.62 5.90 -1.02
C TYR A 91 11.73 5.01 -1.89
N GLN A 92 11.05 5.61 -2.88
CA GLN A 92 10.22 4.87 -3.85
C GLN A 92 11.00 3.73 -4.53
N PRO A 93 10.52 2.47 -4.44
CA PRO A 93 11.18 1.31 -5.04
C PRO A 93 11.15 1.39 -6.57
N VAL A 94 11.93 0.53 -7.24
CA VAL A 94 12.00 0.41 -8.72
C VAL A 94 12.63 1.59 -9.46
N VAL A 95 12.46 2.82 -8.98
CA VAL A 95 13.04 4.00 -9.61
C VAL A 95 14.55 3.90 -9.63
N ILE A 96 15.12 3.90 -10.84
CA ILE A 96 16.56 3.98 -11.07
C ILE A 96 16.88 5.39 -11.55
N GLY A 97 17.78 6.10 -10.86
CA GLY A 97 18.17 7.45 -11.26
C GLY A 97 19.16 7.43 -12.42
N GLY A 98 19.26 8.51 -13.19
CA GLY A 98 20.25 8.67 -14.27
C GLY A 98 19.92 7.91 -15.56
N SER A 99 20.81 8.00 -16.55
CA SER A 99 20.63 7.39 -17.88
C SER A 99 21.26 6.01 -17.98
N LEU A 100 20.46 5.00 -18.31
CA LEU A 100 20.91 3.67 -18.75
C LEU A 100 20.60 3.49 -20.24
N SER A 101 21.34 2.61 -20.92
CA SER A 101 20.97 2.20 -22.29
C SER A 101 19.62 1.48 -22.29
N GLU A 102 18.96 1.41 -23.44
CA GLU A 102 17.66 0.74 -23.55
C GLU A 102 17.75 -0.75 -23.17
N GLU A 103 18.82 -1.42 -23.61
CA GLU A 103 19.12 -2.82 -23.26
C GLU A 103 19.32 -3.01 -21.75
N ALA A 104 20.13 -2.14 -21.11
CA ALA A 104 20.34 -2.17 -19.66
C ALA A 104 19.03 -1.95 -18.89
N MET A 105 18.18 -1.04 -19.34
CA MET A 105 16.85 -0.81 -18.75
C MET A 105 15.91 -2.00 -18.93
N GLN A 106 15.94 -2.68 -20.08
CA GLN A 106 15.17 -3.91 -20.29
C GLN A 106 15.63 -5.02 -19.34
N ASN A 107 16.94 -5.17 -19.16
CA ASN A 107 17.52 -6.13 -18.23
C ASN A 107 17.14 -5.84 -16.78
N TYR A 108 17.19 -4.57 -16.37
CA TYR A 108 16.74 -4.13 -15.06
C TYR A 108 15.25 -4.42 -14.85
N ARG A 109 14.37 -4.07 -15.80
CA ARG A 109 12.93 -4.38 -15.69
C ARG A 109 12.66 -5.88 -15.54
N ARG A 110 13.36 -6.73 -16.29
CA ARG A 110 13.24 -8.19 -16.19
C ARG A 110 13.69 -8.69 -14.81
N TYR A 111 14.80 -8.17 -14.30
CA TYR A 111 15.27 -8.46 -12.94
C TYR A 111 14.22 -8.09 -11.89
N MET A 112 13.68 -6.87 -11.97
CA MET A 112 12.70 -6.36 -11.00
C MET A 112 11.41 -7.17 -11.03
N SER A 113 10.92 -7.54 -12.22
CA SER A 113 9.77 -8.43 -12.38
C SER A 113 10.01 -9.80 -11.74
N GLY A 114 11.18 -10.42 -11.97
CA GLY A 114 11.55 -11.69 -11.37
C GLY A 114 11.70 -11.62 -9.84
N LEU A 115 12.29 -10.53 -9.34
CA LEU A 115 12.49 -10.27 -7.92
C LEU A 115 11.15 -10.16 -7.19
N PHE A 116 10.30 -9.19 -7.55
CA PHE A 116 9.01 -9.00 -6.90
C PHE A 116 8.08 -10.20 -7.09
N GLY A 117 8.06 -10.81 -8.28
CA GLY A 117 7.29 -12.03 -8.54
C GLY A 117 7.72 -13.23 -7.69
N THR A 118 8.94 -13.19 -7.11
CA THR A 118 9.41 -14.19 -6.15
C THR A 118 9.13 -13.77 -4.71
N LEU A 119 9.43 -12.53 -4.34
CA LEU A 119 9.24 -12.03 -2.97
C LEU A 119 7.77 -12.08 -2.53
N MET A 120 6.83 -11.71 -3.42
CA MET A 120 5.39 -11.74 -3.13
C MET A 120 4.84 -13.17 -2.92
N LYS A 121 5.61 -14.21 -3.26
CA LYS A 121 5.25 -15.62 -3.00
C LYS A 121 5.75 -16.14 -1.65
N ALA A 122 6.49 -15.32 -0.90
CA ALA A 122 6.88 -15.68 0.45
C ALA A 122 5.63 -15.92 1.33
N LYS A 123 5.76 -16.77 2.34
CA LYS A 123 4.63 -17.08 3.26
C LYS A 123 4.09 -15.81 3.92
N ARG A 124 4.99 -14.87 4.21
CA ARG A 124 4.66 -13.53 4.71
C ARG A 124 5.53 -12.51 3.98
N PHE A 125 4.88 -11.49 3.45
CA PHE A 125 5.51 -10.38 2.76
C PHE A 125 4.94 -9.09 3.34
N THR A 126 5.79 -8.27 3.96
CA THR A 126 5.39 -6.99 4.56
C THR A 126 6.19 -5.87 3.92
N GLN A 127 5.50 -4.82 3.51
CA GLN A 127 6.08 -3.59 3.03
C GLN A 127 6.07 -2.54 4.15
N LEU A 128 7.16 -1.80 4.28
CA LEU A 128 7.31 -0.81 5.35
C LEU A 128 8.07 0.39 4.83
N ARG A 129 7.42 1.55 4.93
CA ARG A 129 7.96 2.81 4.43
C ARG A 129 8.67 3.58 5.53
N ILE A 130 9.98 3.72 5.41
CA ILE A 130 10.78 4.40 6.41
C ILE A 130 10.46 5.90 6.36
N PRO A 131 10.24 6.57 7.51
CA PRO A 131 10.06 8.01 7.55
C PRO A 131 11.37 8.73 7.21
N THR A 132 11.54 9.07 5.93
CA THR A 132 12.72 9.76 5.39
C THR A 132 12.31 11.02 4.66
N GLU A 133 13.25 11.95 4.48
CA GLU A 133 13.02 13.15 3.65
C GLU A 133 12.67 12.80 2.20
N GLU A 134 13.24 11.72 1.65
CA GLU A 134 12.97 11.29 0.28
C GLU A 134 11.54 10.77 0.12
N ASN A 135 11.02 10.02 1.08
CA ASN A 135 9.62 9.61 1.07
C ASN A 135 8.69 10.81 1.32
N ALA A 136 9.07 11.76 2.17
CA ALA A 136 8.27 12.98 2.36
C ALA A 136 8.09 13.76 1.05
N LYS A 137 9.17 13.91 0.28
CA LYS A 137 9.13 14.55 -1.05
C LYS A 137 8.22 13.80 -2.03
N ALA A 138 8.20 12.47 -1.98
CA ALA A 138 7.33 11.66 -2.85
C ALA A 138 5.84 11.97 -2.63
N PHE A 139 5.45 12.37 -1.42
CA PHE A 139 4.08 12.77 -1.09
C PHE A 139 3.89 14.30 -1.03
N SER A 140 4.87 15.08 -1.50
CA SER A 140 4.84 16.56 -1.43
C SER A 140 4.60 17.10 -0.02
N MET A 141 5.08 16.40 1.02
CA MET A 141 4.94 16.80 2.42
C MET A 141 6.23 17.39 2.97
N GLU A 142 6.11 18.29 3.94
CA GLU A 142 7.25 18.78 4.70
C GLU A 142 7.93 17.62 5.47
N PRO A 143 9.27 17.47 5.39
CA PRO A 143 9.94 16.28 5.92
C PRO A 143 9.68 16.00 7.40
N GLN A 144 9.73 17.03 8.24
CA GLN A 144 9.52 16.86 9.67
C GLN A 144 8.08 16.43 9.98
N GLU A 145 7.09 17.00 9.28
CA GLU A 145 5.69 16.63 9.42
C GLU A 145 5.45 15.18 8.98
N PHE A 146 5.99 14.78 7.83
CA PHE A 146 5.90 13.40 7.35
C PHE A 146 6.52 12.41 8.35
N ILE A 147 7.71 12.72 8.87
CA ILE A 147 8.41 11.88 9.85
C ILE A 147 7.58 11.72 11.12
N GLU A 148 7.03 12.81 11.65
CA GLU A 148 6.20 12.79 12.85
C GLU A 148 4.90 12.00 12.65
N ARG A 149 4.20 12.21 11.54
CA ARG A 149 2.94 11.52 11.22
C ARG A 149 3.14 10.02 11.01
N MET A 150 4.13 9.62 10.22
CA MET A 150 4.45 8.20 10.01
C MET A 150 4.90 7.54 11.32
N THR A 151 5.71 8.21 12.12
CA THR A 151 6.14 7.68 13.42
C THR A 151 4.94 7.48 14.36
N CYS A 152 4.00 8.43 14.39
CA CYS A 152 2.75 8.28 15.14
C CYS A 152 1.90 7.11 14.63
N ALA A 153 1.77 6.97 13.30
CA ALA A 153 1.01 5.91 12.66
C ALA A 153 1.58 4.51 12.97
N TYR A 154 2.90 4.41 13.15
CA TYR A 154 3.58 3.20 13.58
C TYR A 154 3.52 2.94 15.09
N ASP A 155 3.45 3.98 15.93
CA ASP A 155 3.39 3.81 17.38
C ASP A 155 1.95 3.57 17.88
N VAL A 156 1.35 2.50 17.37
CA VAL A 156 -0.02 2.05 17.66
C VAL A 156 -0.05 0.73 18.43
N ASP A 157 -1.14 0.45 19.13
CA ASP A 157 -1.37 -0.86 19.71
C ASP A 157 -1.89 -1.81 18.62
N TYR A 158 -0.99 -2.61 18.04
CA TYR A 158 -1.29 -3.52 16.93
C TYR A 158 -2.27 -4.63 17.32
N ASP A 159 -2.21 -5.12 18.56
CA ASP A 159 -3.15 -6.15 19.02
C ASP A 159 -4.56 -5.57 19.15
N ASN A 160 -4.66 -4.31 19.61
CA ASN A 160 -5.94 -3.60 19.63
C ASN A 160 -6.45 -3.27 18.21
N ILE A 161 -5.59 -2.87 17.27
CA ILE A 161 -6.00 -2.69 15.85
C ILE A 161 -6.54 -4.00 15.29
N ARG A 162 -5.82 -5.11 15.50
CA ARG A 162 -6.24 -6.44 15.05
C ARG A 162 -7.62 -6.80 15.61
N LEU A 163 -7.80 -6.67 16.92
CA LEU A 163 -9.07 -6.98 17.59
C LEU A 163 -10.22 -6.12 17.05
N ARG A 164 -10.03 -4.80 16.92
CA ARG A 164 -11.04 -3.89 16.36
C ARG A 164 -11.44 -4.29 14.93
N GLY A 165 -10.46 -4.65 14.10
CA GLY A 165 -10.70 -5.10 12.74
C GLY A 165 -11.48 -6.43 12.71
N GLU A 166 -11.09 -7.41 13.53
CA GLU A 166 -11.77 -8.71 13.64
C GLU A 166 -13.21 -8.56 14.13
N GLU A 167 -13.44 -7.77 15.18
CA GLU A 167 -14.78 -7.46 15.69
C GLU A 167 -15.63 -6.79 14.62
N LYS A 168 -15.07 -5.81 13.90
CA LYS A 168 -15.80 -5.11 12.84
C LYS A 168 -16.14 -6.03 11.68
N ILE A 169 -15.21 -6.89 11.25
CA ILE A 169 -15.46 -7.87 10.19
C ILE A 169 -16.56 -8.84 10.61
N GLU A 170 -16.57 -9.30 11.86
CA GLU A 170 -17.62 -10.21 12.35
C GLU A 170 -19.02 -9.57 12.29
N GLU A 171 -19.14 -8.26 12.59
CA GLU A 171 -20.38 -7.51 12.36
C GLU A 171 -20.77 -7.49 10.87
N LEU A 172 -19.79 -7.27 9.98
CA LEU A 172 -20.01 -7.10 8.54
C LEU A 172 -20.26 -8.41 7.78
N LYS A 173 -19.94 -9.58 8.35
CA LYS A 173 -20.27 -10.88 7.73
C LYS A 173 -21.77 -11.09 7.52
N GLN A 174 -22.60 -10.38 8.27
CA GLN A 174 -24.06 -10.48 8.18
C GLN A 174 -24.65 -9.52 7.14
N THR A 175 -23.83 -8.63 6.58
CA THR A 175 -24.24 -7.60 5.64
C THR A 175 -23.74 -7.94 4.24
N LYS A 176 -24.45 -7.47 3.23
CA LYS A 176 -24.19 -7.75 1.82
C LYS A 176 -23.88 -6.49 1.03
N LYS A 177 -24.21 -5.33 1.60
CA LYS A 177 -23.93 -4.03 0.99
C LYS A 177 -23.74 -2.94 2.02
N ALA A 178 -22.98 -1.91 1.63
CA ALA A 178 -22.82 -0.67 2.36
C ALA A 178 -23.43 0.47 1.54
N ILE A 179 -24.06 1.42 2.24
CA ILE A 179 -24.50 2.69 1.68
C ILE A 179 -23.68 3.78 2.35
N LEU A 180 -22.80 4.40 1.58
CA LEU A 180 -21.98 5.52 2.02
C LEU A 180 -22.76 6.81 1.79
N HIS A 181 -22.93 7.59 2.86
CA HIS A 181 -23.44 8.95 2.81
C HIS A 181 -22.27 9.91 2.94
N THR A 182 -22.05 10.69 1.89
CA THR A 182 -20.95 11.65 1.77
C THR A 182 -21.49 13.04 1.43
N GLY A 183 -20.78 14.09 1.81
CA GLY A 183 -21.25 15.46 1.56
C GLY A 183 -22.62 15.72 2.19
N GLU A 184 -23.44 16.52 1.52
CA GLU A 184 -24.80 16.84 2.01
C GLU A 184 -25.87 15.90 1.46
N LYS A 185 -25.66 15.31 0.28
CA LYS A 185 -26.72 14.59 -0.46
C LYS A 185 -26.23 13.36 -1.24
N GLU A 186 -24.92 13.15 -1.32
CA GLU A 186 -24.33 12.11 -2.14
C GLU A 186 -24.42 10.76 -1.44
N THR A 187 -24.81 9.75 -2.20
CA THR A 187 -24.99 8.40 -1.70
C THR A 187 -24.38 7.41 -2.68
N LEU A 188 -23.48 6.56 -2.20
CA LEU A 188 -22.88 5.47 -2.95
C LEU A 188 -23.28 4.13 -2.35
N THR A 189 -23.87 3.26 -3.15
CA THR A 189 -24.16 1.87 -2.73
C THR A 189 -23.09 0.95 -3.28
N ILE A 190 -22.50 0.12 -2.41
CA ILE A 190 -21.46 -0.86 -2.73
C ILE A 190 -21.96 -2.23 -2.28
N GLU A 191 -22.11 -3.18 -3.22
CA GLU A 191 -22.45 -4.57 -2.88
C GLU A 191 -21.20 -5.46 -2.85
N TYR A 192 -21.13 -6.34 -1.85
CA TYR A 192 -20.01 -7.25 -1.60
C TYR A 192 -20.51 -8.63 -1.13
N GLU A 193 -21.70 -9.04 -1.57
CA GLU A 193 -22.25 -10.34 -1.22
C GLU A 193 -21.31 -11.48 -1.63
N ASN A 194 -21.08 -12.44 -0.73
CA ASN A 194 -20.18 -13.58 -0.91
C ASN A 194 -18.71 -13.21 -1.14
N ARG A 195 -18.28 -12.03 -0.67
CA ARG A 195 -16.88 -11.61 -0.66
C ARG A 195 -16.28 -11.75 0.75
N GLU A 196 -14.96 -11.81 0.81
CA GLU A 196 -14.20 -11.91 2.06
C GLU A 196 -13.66 -10.54 2.46
N TRP A 197 -13.85 -10.19 3.73
CA TRP A 197 -13.21 -9.02 4.33
C TRP A 197 -11.81 -9.39 4.82
N PHE A 198 -10.86 -8.51 4.57
CA PHE A 198 -9.48 -8.61 5.02
C PHE A 198 -9.21 -7.60 6.14
N ASN A 199 -8.34 -7.97 7.07
CA ASN A 199 -7.91 -7.12 8.18
C ASN A 199 -6.42 -6.83 8.02
N ASP A 200 -6.07 -5.58 7.75
CA ASP A 200 -4.67 -5.15 7.79
C ASP A 200 -4.34 -4.62 9.18
N ALA A 201 -3.71 -5.49 9.97
CA ALA A 201 -3.29 -5.21 11.33
C ALA A 201 -1.77 -5.39 11.54
N GLY A 202 -1.01 -5.21 10.46
CA GLY A 202 0.45 -5.33 10.45
C GLY A 202 0.98 -6.39 9.48
N GLU A 203 0.08 -7.04 8.76
CA GLU A 203 0.35 -8.03 7.73
C GLU A 203 0.02 -7.46 6.33
N GLY A 204 0.92 -6.66 5.76
CA GLY A 204 0.67 -6.05 4.45
C GLY A 204 1.56 -4.84 4.20
N ASP A 205 0.96 -3.68 3.90
CA ASP A 205 1.67 -2.41 3.89
C ASP A 205 1.61 -1.74 5.27
N LEU A 206 2.72 -1.15 5.68
CA LEU A 206 2.84 -0.43 6.94
C LEU A 206 3.00 1.08 6.63
N PRO A 207 2.24 1.96 7.31
CA PRO A 207 1.40 1.71 8.50
C PRO A 207 0.11 0.96 8.17
N CYS A 208 -0.36 0.16 9.13
CA CYS A 208 -1.58 -0.61 8.99
C CYS A 208 -2.76 0.09 9.67
N GLY A 209 -3.90 -0.59 9.62
CA GLY A 209 -5.10 -0.22 10.38
C GLY A 209 -6.24 0.09 9.44
N GLU A 210 -6.65 -0.90 8.68
CA GLU A 210 -7.89 -0.86 7.90
C GLU A 210 -8.52 -2.25 7.85
N ILE A 211 -9.80 -2.27 7.47
CA ILE A 211 -10.42 -3.46 6.91
C ILE A 211 -10.86 -3.14 5.48
N TYR A 212 -10.75 -4.11 4.58
CA TYR A 212 -11.04 -3.90 3.17
C TYR A 212 -11.64 -5.14 2.52
N ILE A 213 -12.32 -4.93 1.39
CA ILE A 213 -12.99 -5.97 0.62
C ILE A 213 -12.98 -5.64 -0.86
N ALA A 214 -12.83 -6.66 -1.71
CA ALA A 214 -13.13 -6.52 -3.13
C ALA A 214 -14.66 -6.53 -3.34
N PRO A 215 -15.30 -5.42 -3.76
CA PRO A 215 -16.73 -5.42 -4.00
C PRO A 215 -17.08 -6.22 -5.27
N LEU A 216 -18.37 -6.36 -5.55
CA LEU A 216 -18.84 -6.86 -6.84
C LEU A 216 -18.62 -5.78 -7.91
N GLU A 217 -17.81 -6.09 -8.93
CA GLU A 217 -17.25 -5.12 -9.89
C GLU A 217 -18.29 -4.35 -10.69
N ASN A 218 -19.52 -4.86 -10.76
CA ASN A 218 -20.63 -4.28 -11.50
C ASN A 218 -21.82 -3.85 -10.62
N LYS A 219 -21.62 -3.79 -9.29
CA LYS A 219 -22.69 -3.49 -8.30
C LYS A 219 -22.34 -2.33 -7.38
N THR A 220 -21.58 -1.37 -7.88
CA THR A 220 -21.43 -0.07 -7.22
C THR A 220 -22.20 0.99 -8.00
N GLU A 221 -23.07 1.74 -7.34
CA GLU A 221 -24.02 2.67 -7.96
C GLU A 221 -24.20 3.93 -7.10
N GLY A 222 -24.18 5.10 -7.72
CA GLY A 222 -24.51 6.37 -7.08
C GLY A 222 -23.40 7.41 -7.22
N THR A 223 -23.26 8.26 -6.20
CA THR A 223 -22.28 9.34 -6.19
C THR A 223 -21.51 9.38 -4.88
N MET A 224 -20.24 9.78 -4.95
CA MET A 224 -19.38 9.96 -3.77
C MET A 224 -18.74 11.33 -3.79
N TYR A 225 -18.88 12.06 -2.69
CA TYR A 225 -18.33 13.39 -2.48
C TYR A 225 -17.02 13.33 -1.69
N PHE A 226 -16.05 14.13 -2.10
CA PHE A 226 -14.77 14.34 -1.45
C PHE A 226 -14.57 15.83 -1.18
N GLU A 227 -14.37 16.21 0.08
CA GLU A 227 -14.04 17.59 0.44
C GLU A 227 -12.73 18.03 -0.21
N THR A 228 -11.72 17.17 -0.12
CA THR A 228 -10.47 17.25 -0.88
C THR A 228 -10.13 15.85 -1.38
N LEU A 229 -9.94 15.71 -2.69
CA LEU A 229 -9.47 14.50 -3.34
C LEU A 229 -8.01 14.67 -3.74
N TYR A 230 -7.19 13.71 -3.33
CA TYR A 230 -5.77 13.62 -3.67
C TYR A 230 -5.56 12.49 -4.68
N LEU A 231 -4.81 12.78 -5.73
CA LEU A 231 -4.41 11.85 -6.79
C LEU A 231 -2.97 12.19 -7.16
N ASP A 232 -2.09 11.19 -7.27
CA ASP A 232 -0.63 11.39 -7.39
C ASP A 232 -0.22 12.36 -8.51
N ASP A 233 -0.92 12.33 -9.65
CA ASP A 233 -0.59 13.14 -10.83
C ASP A 233 -1.34 14.49 -10.90
N LEU A 234 -2.14 14.82 -9.89
CA LEU A 234 -2.96 16.04 -9.85
C LEU A 234 -2.66 16.88 -8.60
N PRO A 235 -2.85 18.21 -8.68
CA PRO A 235 -2.95 19.01 -7.47
C PRO A 235 -4.17 18.56 -6.63
N ALA A 236 -4.15 18.85 -5.33
CA ALA A 236 -5.31 18.63 -4.47
C ALA A 236 -6.57 19.28 -5.07
N CYS A 237 -7.60 18.48 -5.31
CA CYS A 237 -8.85 18.92 -5.94
C CYS A 237 -9.95 18.98 -4.88
N ASN A 238 -10.56 20.15 -4.68
CA ASN A 238 -11.58 20.35 -3.65
C ASN A 238 -13.00 20.16 -4.19
N GLN A 239 -13.91 19.72 -3.31
CA GLN A 239 -15.35 19.59 -3.57
C GLN A 239 -15.66 18.74 -4.81
N VAL A 240 -15.04 17.57 -4.88
CA VAL A 240 -15.14 16.65 -6.00
C VAL A 240 -16.28 15.67 -5.77
N THR A 241 -17.18 15.53 -6.74
CA THR A 241 -18.19 14.47 -6.73
C THR A 241 -17.93 13.53 -7.89
N LEU A 242 -17.75 12.24 -7.59
CA LEU A 242 -17.65 11.19 -8.59
C LEU A 242 -19.02 10.57 -8.82
N THR A 243 -19.33 10.25 -10.08
CA THR A 243 -20.51 9.48 -10.45
C THR A 243 -20.09 8.07 -10.84
N ILE A 244 -20.69 7.07 -10.20
CA ILE A 244 -20.40 5.67 -10.40
C ILE A 244 -21.67 4.97 -10.90
N MET A 245 -21.53 4.26 -12.03
CA MET A 245 -22.61 3.49 -12.63
C MET A 245 -22.09 2.14 -13.10
N GLY A 246 -22.83 1.07 -12.81
CA GLY A 246 -22.45 -0.30 -13.17
C GLY A 246 -21.06 -0.67 -12.64
N GLY A 247 -20.71 -0.18 -11.45
CA GLY A 247 -19.43 -0.40 -10.79
C GLY A 247 -18.24 0.38 -11.36
N LYS A 248 -18.47 1.34 -12.28
CA LYS A 248 -17.41 2.12 -12.91
C LYS A 248 -17.59 3.60 -12.68
N VAL A 249 -16.48 4.32 -12.48
CA VAL A 249 -16.50 5.79 -12.49
C VAL A 249 -16.76 6.26 -13.92
N VAL A 250 -17.86 6.99 -14.09
CA VAL A 250 -18.34 7.47 -15.39
C VAL A 250 -18.26 8.98 -15.54
N ASP A 251 -18.22 9.74 -14.44
CA ASP A 251 -18.08 11.19 -14.47
C ASP A 251 -17.47 11.75 -13.17
N SER A 252 -17.01 12.99 -13.25
CA SER A 252 -16.56 13.80 -12.10
C SER A 252 -17.04 15.24 -12.26
N SER A 253 -17.44 15.88 -11.15
CA SER A 253 -17.79 17.31 -11.12
C SER A 253 -16.60 18.25 -11.31
N HIS A 254 -15.37 17.73 -11.24
CA HIS A 254 -14.14 18.51 -11.33
C HIS A 254 -13.36 18.15 -12.60
N ASP A 255 -13.15 19.11 -13.50
CA ASP A 255 -12.62 18.87 -14.86
C ASP A 255 -11.26 18.15 -14.88
N LEU A 256 -10.32 18.53 -14.02
CA LEU A 256 -9.00 17.86 -13.95
C LEU A 256 -9.13 16.38 -13.58
N VAL A 257 -9.95 16.08 -12.57
CA VAL A 257 -10.22 14.72 -12.10
C VAL A 257 -10.96 13.94 -13.19
N LYS A 258 -11.95 14.55 -13.85
CA LYS A 258 -12.67 13.94 -14.96
C LYS A 258 -11.72 13.53 -16.08
N ASN A 259 -10.87 14.43 -16.54
CA ASN A 259 -9.92 14.15 -17.62
C ASN A 259 -8.96 13.03 -17.22
N TYR A 260 -8.36 13.13 -16.03
CA TYR A 260 -7.49 12.07 -15.50
C TYR A 260 -8.16 10.70 -15.50
N LEU A 261 -9.38 10.61 -14.96
CA LEU A 261 -10.10 9.35 -14.90
C LEU A 261 -10.46 8.81 -16.29
N MET A 262 -10.89 9.68 -17.21
CA MET A 262 -11.30 9.27 -18.57
C MET A 262 -10.12 8.84 -19.45
N ASP A 263 -8.90 9.25 -19.11
CA ASP A 263 -7.67 8.79 -19.77
C ASP A 263 -7.25 7.37 -19.32
N LEU A 264 -7.79 6.87 -18.20
CA LEU A 264 -7.55 5.51 -17.74
C LEU A 264 -8.24 4.48 -18.67
N PRO A 265 -7.66 3.27 -18.80
CA PRO A 265 -8.36 2.17 -19.46
C PRO A 265 -9.69 1.87 -18.74
N GLU A 266 -10.64 1.25 -19.44
CA GLU A 266 -11.95 0.94 -18.86
C GLU A 266 -11.84 0.09 -17.58
N SER A 267 -10.92 -0.88 -17.54
CA SER A 267 -10.63 -1.67 -16.34
C SER A 267 -10.02 -0.83 -15.21
N GLY A 268 -9.36 0.29 -15.50
CA GLY A 268 -8.80 1.23 -14.53
C GLY A 268 -9.84 2.13 -13.87
N ARG A 269 -11.08 2.14 -14.34
CA ARG A 269 -12.20 2.91 -13.76
C ARG A 269 -13.18 2.08 -12.95
N VAL A 270 -12.97 0.76 -12.86
CA VAL A 270 -13.82 -0.16 -12.09
C VAL A 270 -13.50 0.01 -10.61
N VAL A 271 -14.52 0.22 -9.78
CA VAL A 271 -14.39 0.21 -8.32
C VAL A 271 -14.00 -1.20 -7.88
N CYS A 272 -12.82 -1.33 -7.31
CA CYS A 272 -12.15 -2.61 -7.11
C CYS A 272 -11.87 -2.92 -5.63
N GLU A 273 -11.93 -1.91 -4.76
CA GLU A 273 -11.81 -2.05 -3.32
C GLU A 273 -12.80 -1.14 -2.62
N PHE A 274 -13.30 -1.58 -1.46
CA PHE A 274 -13.92 -0.76 -0.45
C PHE A 274 -13.21 -1.01 0.88
N GLY A 275 -12.71 0.05 1.51
CA GLY A 275 -12.02 -0.06 2.79
C GLY A 275 -12.41 1.01 3.80
N ILE A 276 -12.07 0.73 5.05
CA ILE A 276 -12.41 1.52 6.23
C ILE A 276 -11.17 1.63 7.12
N GLY A 277 -10.72 2.86 7.34
CA GLY A 277 -9.57 3.14 8.20
C GLY A 277 -9.90 2.98 9.69
N LEU A 278 -8.93 2.46 10.44
CA LEU A 278 -9.03 2.07 11.85
C LEU A 278 -7.84 2.56 12.70
N ASN A 279 -6.81 3.18 12.11
CA ASN A 279 -5.62 3.64 12.82
C ASN A 279 -5.90 4.95 13.57
N PRO A 280 -5.99 4.94 14.92
CA PRO A 280 -6.41 6.09 15.69
C PRO A 280 -5.32 7.15 15.86
N LYS A 281 -4.08 6.88 15.41
CA LYS A 281 -2.95 7.80 15.54
C LYS A 281 -2.75 8.68 14.31
N ILE A 282 -3.38 8.35 13.19
CA ILE A 282 -3.40 9.18 11.99
C ILE A 282 -4.47 10.25 12.19
N LYS A 283 -4.16 11.51 11.82
CA LYS A 283 -4.99 12.68 12.12
C LYS A 283 -5.04 13.65 10.95
N GLY A 284 -6.22 13.79 10.36
CA GLY A 284 -6.46 14.64 9.20
C GLY A 284 -5.86 14.04 7.93
N LEU A 285 -6.55 14.27 6.81
CA LEU A 285 -6.07 13.89 5.48
C LEU A 285 -4.88 14.77 5.11
N THR A 286 -3.85 14.16 4.50
CA THR A 286 -2.63 14.86 4.09
C THR A 286 -2.32 14.75 2.60
N GLY A 287 -3.05 13.91 1.86
CA GLY A 287 -2.70 13.50 0.51
C GLY A 287 -1.61 12.45 0.46
N CYS A 288 -1.29 11.84 1.60
CA CYS A 288 -0.40 10.68 1.66
C CYS A 288 -1.30 9.46 1.78
N THR A 289 -1.62 8.84 0.66
CA THR A 289 -2.64 7.78 0.56
C THR A 289 -2.44 6.67 1.60
N VAL A 290 -1.20 6.22 1.79
CA VAL A 290 -0.83 5.17 2.77
C VAL A 290 -1.08 5.56 4.23
N LEU A 291 -1.23 6.85 4.53
CA LEU A 291 -1.71 7.33 5.83
C LEU A 291 -3.23 7.51 5.81
N ASP A 292 -3.73 8.20 4.80
CA ASP A 292 -5.11 8.65 4.72
C ASP A 292 -6.11 7.48 4.70
N GLU A 293 -5.84 6.42 3.94
CA GLU A 293 -6.71 5.23 3.84
C GLU A 293 -6.80 4.47 5.18
N LYS A 294 -5.73 4.51 5.97
CA LYS A 294 -5.65 3.84 7.27
C LYS A 294 -6.24 4.66 8.41
N MET A 295 -6.54 5.95 8.19
CA MET A 295 -6.98 6.84 9.27
C MET A 295 -8.32 6.42 9.88
N ASP A 296 -8.39 6.30 11.21
CA ASP A 296 -9.64 5.95 11.91
C ASP A 296 -10.79 6.89 11.54
N GLY A 297 -11.84 6.33 10.94
CA GLY A 297 -13.03 7.05 10.49
C GLY A 297 -13.02 7.51 9.03
N THR A 298 -11.97 7.22 8.26
CA THR A 298 -12.03 7.35 6.79
C THR A 298 -12.71 6.14 6.16
N VAL A 299 -13.18 6.37 4.94
CA VAL A 299 -13.49 5.31 3.99
C VAL A 299 -12.72 5.58 2.72
N HIS A 300 -12.37 4.52 2.01
CA HIS A 300 -11.85 4.65 0.66
C HIS A 300 -12.55 3.68 -0.28
N ILE A 301 -12.63 4.10 -1.53
CA ILE A 301 -12.86 3.19 -2.64
C ILE A 301 -11.61 3.22 -3.51
N ALA A 302 -11.18 2.07 -4.02
CA ALA A 302 -10.13 2.03 -5.02
C ALA A 302 -10.71 1.79 -6.40
N ILE A 303 -10.01 2.25 -7.44
CA ILE A 303 -10.27 1.88 -8.83
C ILE A 303 -9.09 1.10 -9.43
N GLY A 304 -9.39 0.11 -10.26
CA GLY A 304 -8.38 -0.73 -10.93
C GLY A 304 -8.38 -2.19 -10.48
N ALA A 305 -7.21 -2.75 -10.16
CA ALA A 305 -7.02 -4.18 -10.00
C ALA A 305 -7.48 -4.70 -8.63
N ASN A 306 -8.18 -5.86 -8.62
CA ASN A 306 -8.54 -6.59 -7.40
C ASN A 306 -8.48 -8.13 -7.52
N HIS A 307 -8.04 -8.65 -8.66
CA HIS A 307 -7.86 -10.10 -8.88
C HIS A 307 -6.91 -10.78 -7.87
N MET A 308 -6.08 -10.00 -7.17
CA MET A 308 -5.12 -10.48 -6.18
C MET A 308 -5.73 -10.71 -4.79
N PHE A 309 -6.92 -10.17 -4.49
CA PHE A 309 -7.54 -10.24 -3.15
C PHE A 309 -9.06 -10.52 -3.19
N GLY A 310 -9.50 -11.32 -4.16
CA GLY A 310 -10.86 -11.88 -4.17
C GLY A 310 -11.83 -11.29 -5.19
N GLY A 311 -11.40 -10.31 -5.99
CA GLY A 311 -12.13 -9.82 -7.16
C GLY A 311 -11.74 -10.53 -8.46
N VAL A 312 -12.23 -10.01 -9.59
CA VAL A 312 -11.93 -10.53 -10.95
C VAL A 312 -11.41 -9.47 -11.92
N ASN A 313 -11.31 -8.20 -11.50
CA ASN A 313 -10.85 -7.14 -12.38
C ASN A 313 -9.32 -7.14 -12.47
N GLU A 314 -8.83 -7.32 -13.69
CA GLU A 314 -7.42 -7.14 -14.04
C GLU A 314 -7.21 -5.74 -14.62
N ALA A 315 -6.38 -4.94 -13.97
CA ALA A 315 -5.98 -3.62 -14.44
C ALA A 315 -4.49 -3.40 -14.19
N PRO A 316 -3.83 -2.48 -14.93
CA PRO A 316 -2.41 -2.19 -14.72
C PRO A 316 -2.12 -1.33 -13.48
N MET A 317 -3.15 -0.91 -12.75
CA MET A 317 -3.06 0.03 -11.61
C MET A 317 -4.07 -0.31 -10.52
N HIS A 318 -3.85 0.31 -9.37
CA HIS A 318 -4.76 0.37 -8.23
C HIS A 318 -4.62 1.79 -7.65
N ILE A 319 -5.72 2.52 -7.55
CA ILE A 319 -5.72 3.93 -7.12
C ILE A 319 -6.78 4.11 -6.05
N ASP A 320 -6.35 4.40 -4.82
CA ASP A 320 -7.23 4.66 -3.68
C ASP A 320 -7.75 6.10 -3.68
N LEU A 321 -9.05 6.23 -3.46
CA LEU A 321 -9.78 7.49 -3.37
C LEU A 321 -10.32 7.60 -1.94
N VAL A 322 -9.59 8.33 -1.10
CA VAL A 322 -9.87 8.42 0.33
C VAL A 322 -10.79 9.59 0.64
N GLY A 323 -11.82 9.34 1.45
CA GLY A 323 -12.76 10.33 1.92
C GLY A 323 -13.33 10.00 3.30
N VAL A 324 -14.46 10.62 3.62
CA VAL A 324 -15.17 10.42 4.89
C VAL A 324 -16.64 10.16 4.57
N ALA A 325 -17.24 9.18 5.23
CA ALA A 325 -18.64 8.84 5.06
C ALA A 325 -19.28 8.41 6.37
N THR A 326 -20.60 8.62 6.47
CA THR A 326 -21.43 7.82 7.38
C THR A 326 -21.89 6.58 6.63
N ILE A 327 -21.86 5.40 7.27
CA ILE A 327 -22.10 4.11 6.60
C ILE A 327 -23.34 3.43 7.17
N ASP A 328 -24.30 3.11 6.30
CA ASP A 328 -25.39 2.20 6.62
C ASP A 328 -25.10 0.82 6.01
N TYR A 329 -24.96 -0.20 6.85
CA TYR A 329 -24.78 -1.58 6.40
C TYR A 329 -26.13 -2.32 6.29
N LYS A 330 -26.30 -3.13 5.24
CA LYS A 330 -27.55 -3.85 4.94
C LYS A 330 -27.34 -5.29 4.50
#